data_AF-A0A524CZ30-F1
#
_entry.id   AF-A0A524CZ30-F1
#
_cell.length_a   1.000
_cell.length_b   1.000
_cell.length_c   1.000
_cell.angle_alpha   90.00
_cell.angle_beta   90.00
_cell.angle_gamma   90.00
#
_symmetry.space_group_name_H-M   'P 1'
#
loop_
_entity.id
_entity.type
_entity.pdbx_description
1 polymer ?
#
loop_
_entity_poly.entity_id
_entity_poly.type
_entity_poly.pdbx_seq_one_letter_code
_entity_poly.pdbx_strand_id
1 'polypeptide(L)'
;MPSRDWEYFLANYYGDPYMMWHDGIDEKSVTRLSGDERRKAEVMLIDSLEDGSHYGAIGLRELRSTNALPDLERLLPLSTGTLRVEIAVALSLIRQSVEYVSYILDVLKNSAFWSCRIRAAIALRRFPSEQVVEALFEAVAEDPDYLVRNHSSETILFLHGMIPRIADHKEIFQHMIVEFEKEDKESIESAFAQYKRSADLLRELIRQEGRLRAGPFVEDIWG
;
A
#
# COMPACT_ATOMS: atom_id res chain seq x y z
N MET A 1 -34.06 15.07 -2.12
CA MET A 1 -32.85 15.89 -2.37
C MET A 1 -31.66 15.07 -1.93
N PRO A 2 -30.55 15.04 -2.69
CA PRO A 2 -29.34 14.36 -2.26
C PRO A 2 -28.84 14.92 -0.93
N SER A 3 -28.24 14.06 -0.11
CA SER A 3 -27.62 14.46 1.15
C SER A 3 -26.29 15.18 0.91
N ARG A 4 -25.81 15.90 1.92
CA ARG A 4 -24.47 16.50 1.89
C ARG A 4 -23.36 15.45 1.78
N ASP A 5 -23.56 14.29 2.41
CA ASP A 5 -22.59 13.19 2.32
C ASP A 5 -22.54 12.60 0.91
N TRP A 6 -23.67 12.58 0.20
CA TRP A 6 -23.72 12.19 -1.21
C TRP A 6 -22.97 13.17 -2.12
N GLU A 7 -23.20 14.47 -1.95
CA GLU A 7 -22.47 15.50 -2.70
C GLU A 7 -20.96 15.43 -2.45
N TYR A 8 -20.56 15.24 -1.18
CA TYR A 8 -19.16 15.08 -0.82
C TYR A 8 -18.55 13.80 -1.40
N PHE A 9 -19.26 12.67 -1.36
CA PHE A 9 -18.83 11.43 -1.99
C PHE A 9 -18.57 11.63 -3.49
N LEU A 10 -19.48 12.28 -4.21
CA LEU A 10 -19.29 12.56 -5.64
C LEU A 10 -18.08 13.46 -5.90
N ALA A 11 -17.93 14.53 -5.13
CA ALA A 11 -16.77 15.42 -5.28
C ALA A 11 -15.44 14.73 -4.93
N ASN A 12 -15.44 13.81 -3.96
CA ASN A 12 -14.24 13.12 -3.49
C ASN A 12 -13.82 11.95 -4.40
N TYR A 13 -14.76 11.13 -4.87
CA TYR A 13 -14.48 9.96 -5.70
C TYR A 13 -14.57 10.20 -7.21
N TYR A 14 -15.26 11.26 -7.63
CA TYR A 14 -15.56 11.56 -9.03
C TYR A 14 -15.38 13.06 -9.37
N GLY A 15 -14.64 13.78 -8.53
CA GLY A 15 -14.34 15.18 -8.72
C GLY A 15 -13.22 15.42 -9.73
N ASP A 16 -12.51 16.52 -9.53
CA ASP A 16 -11.39 16.91 -10.39
C ASP A 16 -10.25 15.88 -10.32
N PRO A 17 -9.84 15.25 -11.45
CA PRO A 17 -8.82 14.21 -11.45
C PRO A 17 -7.45 14.69 -10.97
N TYR A 18 -7.11 15.96 -11.20
CA TYR A 18 -5.83 16.53 -10.75
C TYR A 18 -5.81 16.66 -9.23
N MET A 19 -6.88 17.17 -8.64
CA MET A 19 -7.01 17.26 -7.18
C MET A 19 -6.97 15.89 -6.51
N MET A 20 -7.70 14.91 -7.05
CA MET A 20 -7.69 13.54 -6.53
C MET A 20 -6.30 12.90 -6.59
N TRP A 21 -5.54 13.17 -7.65
CA TRP A 21 -4.17 12.65 -7.78
C TRP A 21 -3.18 13.35 -6.85
N HIS A 22 -3.32 14.66 -6.66
CA HIS A 22 -2.39 15.47 -5.87
C HIS A 22 -2.65 15.35 -4.36
N ASP A 23 -3.90 15.48 -3.93
CA ASP A 23 -4.28 15.52 -2.52
C ASP A 23 -4.74 14.15 -1.99
N GLY A 24 -5.01 13.20 -2.89
CA GLY A 24 -5.66 11.94 -2.55
C GLY A 24 -7.17 12.09 -2.36
N ILE A 25 -7.79 11.04 -1.82
CA ILE A 25 -9.22 11.01 -1.50
C ILE A 25 -9.41 10.75 0.00
N ASP A 26 -10.50 11.26 0.56
CA ASP A 26 -11.03 10.78 1.84
C ASP A 26 -11.66 9.39 1.62
N GLU A 27 -10.85 8.34 1.75
CA GLU A 27 -11.29 6.95 1.50
C GLU A 27 -12.54 6.59 2.32
N LYS A 28 -12.66 7.10 3.55
CA LYS A 28 -13.78 6.76 4.45
C LYS A 28 -15.05 7.51 4.11
N SER A 29 -15.03 8.47 3.18
CA SER A 29 -16.19 9.32 2.90
C SER A 29 -17.44 8.52 2.51
N VAL A 30 -17.25 7.42 1.78
CA VAL A 30 -18.32 6.55 1.30
C VAL A 30 -19.08 5.85 2.44
N THR A 31 -18.44 5.65 3.60
CA THR A 31 -19.04 4.99 4.76
C THR A 31 -20.11 5.82 5.46
N ARG A 32 -20.17 7.13 5.16
CA ARG A 32 -21.20 8.05 5.66
C ARG A 32 -22.53 7.90 4.94
N LEU A 33 -22.54 7.29 3.76
CA LEU A 33 -23.75 7.11 2.96
C LEU A 33 -24.66 6.04 3.59
N SER A 34 -25.96 6.23 3.44
CA SER A 34 -26.97 5.28 3.91
C SER A 34 -28.11 5.09 2.90
N GLY A 35 -28.93 4.06 3.09
CA GLY A 35 -30.13 3.83 2.27
C GLY A 35 -29.85 3.71 0.77
N ASP A 36 -30.64 4.43 -0.03
CA ASP A 36 -30.53 4.45 -1.50
C ASP A 36 -29.20 5.04 -1.98
N GLU A 37 -28.67 6.05 -1.30
CA GLU A 37 -27.41 6.70 -1.66
C GLU A 37 -26.23 5.73 -1.51
N ARG A 38 -26.19 4.96 -0.40
CA ARG A 38 -25.17 3.91 -0.23
C ARG A 38 -25.25 2.86 -1.35
N ARG A 39 -26.46 2.38 -1.68
CA ARG A 39 -26.65 1.40 -2.76
C ARG A 39 -26.18 1.94 -4.10
N LYS A 40 -26.52 3.19 -4.40
CA LYS A 40 -26.12 3.85 -5.65
C LYS A 40 -24.61 4.05 -5.72
N ALA A 41 -23.97 4.47 -4.63
CA ALA A 41 -22.52 4.59 -4.56
C ALA A 41 -21.83 3.24 -4.78
N GLU A 42 -22.34 2.16 -4.16
CA GLU A 42 -21.80 0.81 -4.35
C GLU A 42 -21.83 0.38 -5.82
N VAL A 43 -22.94 0.61 -6.53
CA VAL A 43 -23.03 0.35 -7.99
C VAL A 43 -22.01 1.19 -8.76
N MET A 44 -21.95 2.50 -8.52
CA MET A 44 -21.00 3.38 -9.21
C MET A 44 -19.55 2.97 -8.99
N LEU A 45 -19.20 2.50 -7.79
CA LEU A 45 -17.86 2.03 -7.47
C LEU A 45 -17.53 0.70 -8.15
N ILE A 46 -18.51 -0.19 -8.32
CA ILE A 46 -18.36 -1.42 -9.13
C ILE A 46 -18.11 -1.04 -10.59
N ASP A 47 -18.93 -0.17 -11.17
CA ASP A 47 -18.74 0.29 -12.55
C ASP A 47 -17.34 0.92 -12.74
N SER A 48 -16.90 1.73 -11.78
CA SER A 48 -15.57 2.36 -11.80
C SER A 48 -14.43 1.34 -11.68
N LEU A 49 -14.63 0.29 -10.89
CA LEU A 49 -13.68 -0.81 -10.77
C LEU A 49 -13.55 -1.55 -12.11
N GLU A 50 -14.66 -1.80 -12.82
CA GLU A 50 -14.65 -2.41 -14.14
C GLU A 50 -13.91 -1.56 -15.19
N ASP A 51 -14.04 -0.23 -15.09
CA ASP A 51 -13.29 0.73 -15.90
C ASP A 51 -11.80 0.85 -15.53
N GLY A 52 -11.33 0.08 -14.53
CA GLY A 52 -9.94 0.04 -14.10
C GLY A 52 -9.54 1.11 -13.09
N SER A 53 -10.51 1.81 -12.47
CA SER A 53 -10.24 2.78 -11.42
C SER A 53 -9.90 2.11 -10.09
N HIS A 54 -8.68 2.32 -9.60
CA HIS A 54 -8.28 1.86 -8.27
C HIS A 54 -9.06 2.54 -7.13
N TYR A 55 -9.61 3.74 -7.36
CA TYR A 55 -10.52 4.38 -6.40
C TYR A 55 -11.82 3.60 -6.23
N GLY A 56 -12.30 2.92 -7.28
CA GLY A 56 -13.42 1.97 -7.17
C GLY A 56 -13.12 0.88 -6.14
N ALA A 57 -11.98 0.22 -6.26
CA ALA A 57 -11.54 -0.80 -5.30
C ALA A 57 -11.42 -0.26 -3.86
N ILE A 58 -10.87 0.95 -3.68
CA ILE A 58 -10.77 1.61 -2.38
C ILE A 58 -12.15 1.86 -1.77
N GLY A 59 -13.10 2.41 -2.52
CA GLY A 59 -14.45 2.65 -2.01
C GLY A 59 -15.17 1.36 -1.62
N LEU A 60 -15.02 0.30 -2.43
CA LEU A 60 -15.62 -1.01 -2.16
C LEU A 60 -15.02 -1.69 -0.92
N ARG A 61 -13.71 -1.53 -0.71
CA ARG A 61 -13.00 -1.93 0.51
C ARG A 61 -13.58 -1.25 1.75
N GLU A 62 -13.73 0.07 1.72
CA GLU A 62 -14.26 0.84 2.86
C GLU A 62 -15.73 0.52 3.14
N LEU A 63 -16.53 0.27 2.10
CA LEU A 63 -17.91 -0.19 2.24
C LEU A 63 -18.05 -1.63 2.75
N ARG A 64 -16.96 -2.41 2.74
CA ARG A 64 -16.97 -3.87 2.90
C ARG A 64 -17.99 -4.54 1.97
N SER A 65 -18.03 -4.11 0.70
CA SER A 65 -19.03 -4.53 -0.27
C SER A 65 -18.87 -6.00 -0.64
N THR A 66 -19.72 -6.87 -0.07
CA THR A 66 -19.80 -8.28 -0.48
C THR A 66 -20.37 -8.43 -1.90
N ASN A 67 -21.13 -7.44 -2.37
CA ASN A 67 -21.70 -7.43 -3.72
C ASN A 67 -20.63 -7.31 -4.81
N ALA A 68 -19.49 -6.67 -4.50
CA ALA A 68 -18.38 -6.52 -5.45
C ALA A 68 -17.41 -7.71 -5.49
N LEU A 69 -17.59 -8.73 -4.64
CA LEU A 69 -16.69 -9.87 -4.59
C LEU A 69 -16.50 -10.57 -5.95
N PRO A 70 -17.56 -10.85 -6.75
CA PRO A 70 -17.39 -11.47 -8.05
C PRO A 70 -16.48 -10.67 -8.99
N ASP A 71 -16.62 -9.35 -9.01
CA ASP A 71 -15.84 -8.46 -9.88
C ASP A 71 -14.40 -8.32 -9.40
N LEU A 72 -14.20 -8.16 -8.09
CA LEU A 72 -12.87 -8.11 -7.49
C LEU A 72 -12.09 -9.41 -7.76
N GLU A 73 -12.70 -10.58 -7.57
CA GLU A 73 -12.06 -11.88 -7.81
C GLU A 73 -11.73 -12.09 -9.29
N ARG A 74 -12.63 -11.71 -10.19
CA ARG A 74 -12.42 -11.78 -11.63
C ARG A 74 -11.30 -10.84 -12.10
N LEU A 75 -11.24 -9.62 -11.57
CA LEU A 75 -10.30 -8.59 -12.00
C LEU A 75 -8.90 -8.72 -11.38
N LEU A 76 -8.77 -9.29 -10.18
CA LEU A 76 -7.48 -9.44 -9.50
C LEU A 76 -6.37 -10.02 -10.41
N PRO A 77 -6.55 -11.20 -11.06
CA PRO A 77 -5.49 -11.76 -11.90
C PRO A 77 -5.21 -10.97 -13.19
N LEU A 78 -6.14 -10.11 -13.62
CA LEU A 78 -6.04 -9.32 -14.85
C LEU A 78 -5.45 -7.92 -14.62
N SER A 79 -5.64 -7.39 -13.41
CA SER A 79 -5.16 -6.07 -12.99
C SER A 79 -3.64 -6.05 -12.82
N THR A 80 -3.03 -4.86 -12.83
CA THR A 80 -1.59 -4.64 -12.56
C THR A 80 -1.39 -3.42 -11.66
N GLY A 81 -0.18 -3.24 -11.13
CA GLY A 81 0.22 -2.04 -10.40
C GLY A 81 -0.69 -1.69 -9.21
N THR A 82 -1.01 -0.40 -9.07
CA THR A 82 -1.88 0.12 -7.99
C THR A 82 -3.25 -0.55 -7.95
N LEU A 83 -3.89 -0.79 -9.10
CA LEU A 83 -5.21 -1.43 -9.12
C LEU A 83 -5.15 -2.85 -8.52
N ARG A 84 -4.13 -3.63 -8.88
CA ARG A 84 -3.92 -4.98 -8.30
C ARG A 84 -3.75 -4.93 -6.79
N VAL A 85 -2.97 -3.98 -6.29
CA VAL A 85 -2.78 -3.78 -4.84
C VAL A 85 -4.12 -3.49 -4.16
N GLU A 86 -4.89 -2.52 -4.66
CA GLU A 86 -6.14 -2.14 -4.01
C GLU A 86 -7.22 -3.23 -4.09
N ILE A 87 -7.29 -3.99 -5.19
CA ILE A 87 -8.19 -5.17 -5.28
C ILE A 87 -7.77 -6.24 -4.26
N ALA A 88 -6.48 -6.55 -4.15
CA ALA A 88 -5.99 -7.54 -3.20
C ALA A 88 -6.26 -7.13 -1.75
N VAL A 89 -6.09 -5.84 -1.42
CA VAL A 89 -6.45 -5.30 -0.10
C VAL A 89 -7.96 -5.40 0.14
N ALA A 90 -8.78 -4.99 -0.83
CA ALA A 90 -10.23 -5.08 -0.74
C ALA A 90 -10.69 -6.50 -0.45
N LEU A 91 -10.22 -7.47 -1.24
CA LEU A 91 -10.54 -8.89 -1.06
C LEU A 91 -10.10 -9.40 0.32
N SER A 92 -8.88 -9.07 0.74
CA SER A 92 -8.36 -9.50 2.04
C SER A 92 -9.23 -9.01 3.19
N LEU A 93 -9.67 -7.74 3.12
CA LEU A 93 -10.45 -7.08 4.15
C LEU A 93 -11.94 -7.44 4.14
N ILE A 94 -12.53 -7.71 2.96
CA ILE A 94 -13.93 -8.16 2.84
C ILE A 94 -14.05 -9.63 3.23
N ARG A 95 -13.12 -10.49 2.78
CA ARG A 95 -13.11 -11.92 3.07
C ARG A 95 -12.49 -12.26 4.43
N GLN A 96 -11.79 -11.33 5.06
CA GLN A 96 -10.96 -11.59 6.25
C GLN A 96 -9.94 -12.72 5.99
N SER A 97 -9.30 -12.70 4.80
CA SER A 97 -8.33 -13.71 4.36
C SER A 97 -7.01 -13.06 3.94
N VAL A 98 -5.89 -13.70 4.24
CA VAL A 98 -4.54 -13.25 3.83
C VAL A 98 -4.07 -13.87 2.51
N GLU A 99 -4.88 -14.70 1.87
CA GLU A 99 -4.52 -15.42 0.64
C GLU A 99 -4.15 -14.47 -0.52
N TYR A 100 -4.74 -13.28 -0.55
CA TYR A 100 -4.51 -12.28 -1.59
C TYR A 100 -3.25 -11.44 -1.36
N VAL A 101 -2.59 -11.53 -0.20
CA VAL A 101 -1.37 -10.77 0.12
C VAL A 101 -0.24 -11.07 -0.87
N SER A 102 -0.19 -12.29 -1.40
CA SER A 102 0.76 -12.70 -2.43
C SER A 102 0.75 -11.79 -3.68
N TYR A 103 -0.40 -11.24 -4.06
CA TYR A 103 -0.51 -10.30 -5.19
C TYR A 103 0.10 -8.93 -4.86
N ILE A 104 0.05 -8.51 -3.60
CA ILE A 104 0.68 -7.26 -3.13
C ILE A 104 2.21 -7.44 -3.10
N LEU A 105 2.67 -8.59 -2.59
CA LEU A 105 4.08 -8.96 -2.58
C LEU A 105 4.67 -9.06 -3.99
N ASP A 106 3.92 -9.61 -4.95
CA ASP A 106 4.31 -9.64 -6.36
C ASP A 106 4.49 -8.22 -6.93
N VAL A 107 3.57 -7.28 -6.64
CA VAL A 107 3.72 -5.89 -7.08
C VAL A 107 4.95 -5.23 -6.45
N LEU A 108 5.19 -5.44 -5.16
CA LEU A 108 6.39 -4.93 -4.48
C LEU A 108 7.68 -5.43 -5.13
N LYS A 109 7.73 -6.69 -5.57
CA LYS A 109 8.95 -7.30 -6.12
C LYS A 109 9.16 -7.01 -7.60
N ASN A 110 8.08 -7.03 -8.38
CA ASN A 110 8.16 -7.18 -9.84
C ASN A 110 7.60 -5.99 -10.63
N SER A 111 6.98 -4.99 -9.99
CA SER A 111 6.44 -3.87 -10.74
C SER A 111 7.55 -3.00 -11.34
N ALA A 112 7.45 -2.73 -12.65
CA ALA A 112 8.37 -1.83 -13.34
C ALA A 112 8.29 -0.38 -12.85
N PHE A 113 7.15 0.04 -12.27
CA PHE A 113 6.92 1.40 -11.82
C PHE A 113 7.13 1.50 -10.31
N TRP A 114 8.11 2.31 -9.90
CA TRP A 114 8.46 2.55 -8.50
C TRP A 114 7.25 2.99 -7.66
N SER A 115 6.33 3.78 -8.23
CA SER A 115 5.13 4.27 -7.53
C SER A 115 4.17 3.14 -7.16
N CYS A 116 4.09 2.08 -7.97
CA CYS A 116 3.30 0.89 -7.65
C CYS A 116 3.96 0.08 -6.51
N ARG A 117 5.31 0.00 -6.50
CA ARG A 117 6.06 -0.67 -5.43
C ARG A 117 5.93 0.09 -4.10
N ILE A 118 5.95 1.42 -4.12
CA ILE A 118 5.62 2.25 -2.95
C ILE A 118 4.21 1.92 -2.44
N ARG A 119 3.22 1.91 -3.34
CA ARG A 119 1.83 1.63 -2.95
C ARG A 119 1.72 0.25 -2.31
N ALA A 120 2.41 -0.75 -2.85
CA ALA A 120 2.49 -2.09 -2.27
C ALA A 120 3.14 -2.06 -0.87
N ALA A 121 4.29 -1.40 -0.72
CA ALA A 121 4.99 -1.27 0.57
C ALA A 121 4.10 -0.63 1.65
N ILE A 122 3.33 0.40 1.31
CA ILE A 122 2.38 1.06 2.24
C ILE A 122 1.21 0.12 2.56
N ALA A 123 0.59 -0.51 1.56
CA ALA A 123 -0.53 -1.43 1.75
C ALA A 123 -0.18 -2.61 2.66
N LEU A 124 1.08 -3.06 2.62
CA LEU A 124 1.58 -4.15 3.46
C LEU A 124 1.59 -3.84 4.97
N ARG A 125 1.42 -2.58 5.40
CA ARG A 125 1.16 -2.22 6.80
C ARG A 125 -0.05 -2.94 7.39
N ARG A 126 -0.99 -3.36 6.53
CA ARG A 126 -2.19 -4.08 6.93
C ARG A 126 -1.94 -5.53 7.31
N PHE A 127 -0.82 -6.14 6.93
CA PHE A 127 -0.63 -7.58 6.98
C PHE A 127 0.63 -7.95 7.76
N PRO A 128 0.59 -7.93 9.10
CA PRO A 128 1.73 -8.33 9.91
C PRO A 128 1.98 -9.84 9.78
N SER A 129 2.97 -10.21 8.98
CA SER A 129 3.45 -11.59 8.89
C SER A 129 4.95 -11.60 8.58
N GLU A 130 5.63 -12.67 8.98
CA GLU A 130 7.06 -12.84 8.70
C GLU A 130 7.36 -12.77 7.20
N GLN A 131 6.50 -13.36 6.36
CA GLN A 131 6.65 -13.31 4.91
C GLN A 131 6.63 -11.87 4.37
N VAL A 132 5.74 -11.04 4.91
CA VAL A 132 5.64 -9.62 4.53
C VAL A 132 6.87 -8.86 5.01
N VAL A 133 7.30 -9.08 6.25
CA VAL A 133 8.49 -8.45 6.83
C VAL A 133 9.75 -8.79 6.03
N GLU A 134 9.95 -10.05 5.67
CA GLU A 134 11.10 -10.48 4.86
C GLU A 134 11.09 -9.84 3.46
N ALA A 135 9.95 -9.81 2.78
CA ALA A 135 9.85 -9.15 1.47
C ALA A 135 10.11 -7.64 1.54
N LEU A 136 9.72 -6.97 2.64
CA LEU A 136 10.05 -5.57 2.86
C LEU A 136 11.54 -5.37 3.12
N PHE A 137 12.20 -6.27 3.86
CA PHE A 137 13.66 -6.22 4.04
C PHE A 137 14.41 -6.43 2.74
N GLU A 138 13.96 -7.36 1.88
CA GLU A 138 14.47 -7.52 0.51
C GLU A 138 14.34 -6.20 -0.27
N ALA A 139 13.18 -5.55 -0.23
CA ALA A 139 12.98 -4.26 -0.89
C ALA A 139 13.92 -3.16 -0.34
N VAL A 140 14.16 -3.10 0.97
CA VAL A 140 15.15 -2.16 1.55
C VAL A 140 16.57 -2.45 1.05
N ALA A 141 16.92 -3.71 0.87
CA ALA A 141 18.27 -4.13 0.49
C ALA A 141 18.56 -4.03 -1.02
N GLU A 142 17.52 -4.14 -1.85
CA GLU A 142 17.69 -4.40 -3.29
C GLU A 142 16.87 -3.48 -4.21
N ASP A 143 15.91 -2.71 -3.71
CA ASP A 143 15.16 -1.80 -4.58
C ASP A 143 16.04 -0.62 -5.00
N PRO A 144 16.17 -0.30 -6.31
CA PRO A 144 16.99 0.81 -6.77
C PRO A 144 16.38 2.19 -6.41
N ASP A 145 15.06 2.28 -6.22
CA ASP A 145 14.38 3.54 -5.96
C ASP A 145 14.32 3.84 -4.47
N TYR A 146 14.94 4.97 -4.08
CA TYR A 146 15.02 5.43 -2.68
C TYR A 146 13.66 5.44 -1.98
N LEU A 147 12.61 5.96 -2.64
CA LEU A 147 11.28 6.07 -2.02
C LEU A 147 10.66 4.70 -1.71
N VAL A 148 10.97 3.66 -2.49
CA VAL A 148 10.51 2.29 -2.19
C VAL A 148 11.21 1.77 -0.95
N ARG A 149 12.54 1.95 -0.85
CA ARG A 149 13.31 1.59 0.35
C ARG A 149 12.78 2.32 1.59
N ASN A 150 12.55 3.64 1.49
CA ASN A 150 12.04 4.47 2.58
C ASN A 150 10.70 3.95 3.11
N HIS A 151 9.70 3.79 2.23
CA HIS A 151 8.39 3.31 2.66
C HIS A 151 8.40 1.85 3.11
N SER A 152 9.28 1.01 2.57
CA SER A 152 9.46 -0.35 3.06
C SER A 152 10.00 -0.37 4.49
N SER A 153 11.01 0.45 4.80
CA SER A 153 11.51 0.60 6.17
C SER A 153 10.49 1.19 7.13
N GLU A 154 9.74 2.22 6.71
CA GLU A 154 8.66 2.78 7.51
C GLU A 154 7.57 1.74 7.80
N THR A 155 7.21 0.92 6.82
CA THR A 155 6.27 -0.19 7.04
C THR A 155 6.83 -1.22 8.00
N ILE A 156 8.11 -1.58 7.92
CA ILE A 156 8.75 -2.47 8.89
C ILE A 156 8.66 -1.89 10.31
N LEU A 157 9.02 -0.61 10.50
CA LEU A 157 8.91 0.08 11.79
C LEU A 157 7.46 0.06 12.31
N PHE A 158 6.51 0.43 11.45
CA PHE A 158 5.09 0.43 11.79
C PHE A 158 4.60 -0.95 12.24
N LEU A 159 4.93 -2.00 11.48
CA LEU A 159 4.55 -3.38 11.77
C LEU A 159 5.15 -3.87 13.09
N HIS A 160 6.25 -3.28 13.55
CA HIS A 160 6.91 -3.60 14.81
C HIS A 160 6.53 -2.66 15.97
N GLY A 161 5.49 -1.83 15.78
CA GLY A 161 4.97 -0.94 16.82
C GLY A 161 5.83 0.31 17.06
N MET A 162 6.74 0.62 16.14
CA MET A 162 7.62 1.78 16.21
C MET A 162 7.06 2.94 15.37
N ILE A 163 7.57 4.15 15.62
CA ILE A 163 7.19 5.33 14.83
C ILE A 163 7.78 5.18 13.42
N PRO A 164 6.96 5.26 12.34
CA PRO A 164 7.42 5.06 10.97
C PRO A 164 8.13 6.29 10.43
N ARG A 165 9.31 6.60 10.98
CA ARG A 165 10.17 7.72 10.58
C ARG A 165 11.62 7.26 10.47
N ILE A 166 11.94 6.55 9.39
CA ILE A 166 13.28 5.99 9.22
C ILE A 166 14.39 7.06 9.19
N ALA A 167 14.06 8.28 8.75
CA ALA A 167 14.98 9.43 8.77
C ALA A 167 15.44 9.83 10.19
N ASP A 168 14.69 9.50 11.23
CA ASP A 168 15.09 9.76 12.62
C ASP A 168 16.23 8.81 13.05
N HIS A 169 16.37 7.65 12.38
CA HIS A 169 17.44 6.67 12.58
C HIS A 169 18.63 6.96 11.66
N LYS A 170 19.34 8.07 11.93
CA LYS A 170 20.39 8.62 11.05
C LYS A 170 21.43 7.62 10.56
N GLU A 171 21.87 6.71 11.44
CA GLU A 171 22.87 5.69 11.08
C GLU A 171 22.34 4.70 10.03
N ILE A 172 21.06 4.35 10.09
CA ILE A 172 20.41 3.50 9.07
C ILE A 172 20.17 4.34 7.81
N PHE A 173 19.59 5.52 7.97
CA PHE A 173 19.11 6.36 6.88
C PHE A 173 20.22 6.79 5.91
N GLN A 174 21.41 7.12 6.42
CA GLN A 174 22.55 7.53 5.57
C GLN A 174 22.95 6.45 4.55
N HIS A 175 22.77 5.16 4.89
CA HIS A 175 23.08 4.04 4.00
C HIS A 175 21.98 3.81 2.96
N MET A 176 20.75 4.21 3.27
CA MET A 176 19.61 4.04 2.38
C MET A 176 19.57 5.07 1.23
N ILE A 177 20.05 6.29 1.46
CA ILE A 177 19.92 7.41 0.52
C ILE A 177 21.08 7.54 -0.47
N VAL A 178 22.01 6.58 -0.47
CA VAL A 178 23.20 6.62 -1.33
C VAL A 178 22.74 6.59 -2.79
N GLU A 179 23.15 7.58 -3.57
CA GLU A 179 22.92 7.64 -5.02
C GLU A 179 24.00 6.86 -5.77
N PHE A 180 23.70 6.45 -7.00
CA PHE A 180 24.65 5.76 -7.87
C PHE A 180 24.52 6.24 -9.31
N GLU A 181 25.62 6.09 -10.04
CA GLU A 181 25.68 6.34 -11.48
C GLU A 181 25.18 5.10 -12.24
N LYS A 182 24.13 5.25 -13.04
CA LYS A 182 23.44 4.11 -13.68
C LYS A 182 24.28 3.32 -14.69
N GLU A 183 25.35 3.92 -15.20
CA GLU A 183 26.24 3.31 -16.20
C GLU A 183 27.54 2.76 -15.58
N ASP A 184 27.78 3.00 -14.28
CA ASP A 184 28.95 2.53 -13.56
C ASP A 184 28.60 1.36 -12.65
N LYS A 185 29.15 0.18 -12.97
CA LYS A 185 28.96 -1.04 -12.18
C LYS A 185 29.52 -0.93 -10.77
N GLU A 186 30.67 -0.29 -10.58
CA GLU A 186 31.28 -0.17 -9.26
C GLU A 186 30.44 0.77 -8.38
N SER A 187 29.92 1.86 -8.96
CA SER A 187 28.97 2.76 -8.29
C SER A 187 27.69 2.03 -7.88
N ILE A 188 27.10 1.22 -8.77
CA ILE A 188 25.92 0.40 -8.48
C ILE A 188 26.20 -0.61 -7.37
N GLU A 189 27.27 -1.40 -7.49
CA GLU A 189 27.63 -2.42 -6.49
C GLU A 189 27.88 -1.79 -5.12
N SER A 190 28.57 -0.65 -5.09
CA SER A 190 28.80 0.13 -3.88
C SER A 190 27.48 0.57 -3.23
N ALA A 191 26.56 1.18 -3.99
CA ALA A 191 25.27 1.61 -3.45
C ALA A 191 24.43 0.44 -2.93
N PHE A 192 24.37 -0.68 -3.65
CA PHE A 192 23.65 -1.87 -3.18
C PHE A 192 24.27 -2.49 -1.92
N ALA A 193 25.60 -2.39 -1.74
CA ALA A 193 26.23 -2.78 -0.48
C ALA A 193 25.78 -1.87 0.68
N GLN A 194 25.59 -0.57 0.44
CA GLN A 194 25.04 0.37 1.43
C GLN A 194 23.57 0.05 1.74
N TYR A 195 22.75 -0.27 0.74
CA TYR A 195 21.35 -0.65 0.96
C TYR A 195 21.21 -1.91 1.80
N LYS A 196 22.03 -2.94 1.54
CA LYS A 196 22.12 -4.14 2.38
C LYS A 196 22.52 -3.80 3.81
N ARG A 197 23.50 -2.91 3.98
CA ARG A 197 23.90 -2.41 5.31
C ARG A 197 22.75 -1.72 6.04
N SER A 198 21.96 -0.90 5.34
CA SER A 198 20.74 -0.29 5.88
C SER A 198 19.74 -1.35 6.35
N ALA A 199 19.46 -2.37 5.53
CA ALA A 199 18.56 -3.46 5.89
C ALA A 199 19.05 -4.24 7.12
N ASP A 200 20.35 -4.54 7.21
CA ASP A 200 20.94 -5.26 8.35
C ASP A 200 20.83 -4.47 9.65
N LEU A 201 21.14 -3.17 9.62
CA LEU A 201 21.01 -2.30 10.79
C LEU A 201 19.55 -2.16 11.22
N LEU A 202 18.62 -2.06 10.26
CA LEU A 202 17.19 -2.05 10.57
C LEU A 202 16.73 -3.38 11.20
N ARG A 203 17.21 -4.54 10.70
CA ARG A 203 16.92 -5.84 11.33
C ARG A 203 17.40 -5.89 12.77
N GLU A 204 18.59 -5.35 13.06
CA GLU A 204 19.12 -5.31 14.42
C GLU A 204 18.27 -4.41 15.32
N LEU A 205 17.89 -3.22 14.86
CA LEU A 205 16.98 -2.32 15.58
C LEU A 205 15.65 -3.02 15.92
N ILE A 206 15.05 -3.68 14.93
CA ILE A 206 13.80 -4.43 15.13
C ILE A 206 13.98 -5.57 16.15
N ARG A 207 15.11 -6.28 16.13
CA ARG A 207 15.39 -7.35 17.09
C ARG A 207 15.50 -6.82 18.53
N GLN A 208 16.05 -5.63 18.71
CA GLN A 208 16.27 -5.02 20.01
C GLN A 208 15.01 -4.37 20.59
N GLU A 209 14.25 -3.67 19.76
CA GLU A 209 13.17 -2.77 20.22
C GLU A 209 11.79 -3.12 19.65
N GLY A 210 11.76 -3.83 18.53
CA GLY A 210 10.55 -4.10 17.77
C GLY A 210 9.77 -5.31 18.28
N ARG A 211 8.44 -5.23 18.15
CA ARG A 211 7.58 -6.40 18.32
C ARG A 211 6.53 -6.41 17.21
N LEU A 212 6.57 -7.45 16.39
CA LEU A 212 5.60 -7.62 15.31
C LEU A 212 4.18 -7.57 15.88
N ARG A 213 3.33 -6.72 15.29
CA ARG A 213 1.92 -6.58 15.64
C ARG A 213 1.22 -7.94 15.52
N ALA A 214 0.31 -8.21 16.45
CA ALA A 214 -0.46 -9.44 16.46
C ALA A 214 -1.72 -9.34 15.59
N GLY A 215 -2.25 -10.51 15.19
CA GLY A 215 -3.46 -10.62 14.39
C GLY A 215 -3.19 -10.56 12.89
N PRO A 216 -4.13 -10.98 12.02
CA PRO A 216 -3.90 -11.03 10.59
C PRO A 216 -4.02 -9.67 9.88
N PHE A 217 -4.66 -8.68 10.52
CA PHE A 217 -4.99 -7.39 9.90
C PHE A 217 -4.72 -6.20 10.82
N VAL A 218 -4.28 -5.09 10.22
CA VAL A 218 -4.27 -3.74 10.83
C VAL A 218 -5.22 -2.84 10.06
N GLU A 219 -6.28 -2.38 10.72
CA GLU A 219 -7.36 -1.59 10.11
C GLU A 219 -6.96 -0.12 9.92
N ASP A 220 -6.23 0.47 10.87
CA ASP A 220 -5.74 1.85 10.78
C ASP A 220 -4.22 1.88 10.55
N ILE A 221 -3.82 2.24 9.33
CA ILE A 221 -2.41 2.25 8.88
C ILE A 221 -1.87 3.67 8.66
N TRP A 222 -2.68 4.70 8.92
CA TRP A 222 -2.38 6.10 8.68
C TRP A 222 -2.04 6.88 9.96
N GLY A 223 -2.09 6.20 11.12
CA GLY A 223 -1.77 6.76 12.44
C GLY A 223 -0.29 6.88 12.76
#